data_AF-M5ELL8-F1
#
_entry.id   AF-M5ELL8-F1
#
_cell.length_a   1.000
_cell.length_b   1.000
_cell.length_c   1.000
_cell.angle_alpha   90.00
_cell.angle_beta   90.00
_cell.angle_gamma   90.00
#
_symmetry.space_group_name_H-M   'P 1'
#
loop_
_entity.id
_entity.type
_entity.pdbx_description
1 polymer ?
#
loop_
_entity_poly.entity_id
_entity_poly.type
_entity_poly.pdbx_seq_one_letter_code
_entity_poly.pdbx_strand_id
1 'polypeptide(L)'
;MRDAAALVVVLHGCTQNAAGYDHGSGWSQLAAEEGFAVLFPEQQRANNPNLCFNWFMPGEVKRDSGEAHSVRQMIEVAIVVHGLDRERIFITGLSAGGAMANVMLAAYPEVFGGGAIIAGLAYGSASTIPEAFDRMRGYSSPSKQELQRRLREASPHKGVWPKISIWQGSSTTRSCRPTRIPFLPNGKGFMTWASAPPERNPSMDKRGKCGVTSTAIG
;
A
#
# COMPACT_ATOMS: atom_id res chain seq x y z
N MET A 1 -13.68 15.09 27.38
CA MET A 1 -12.62 14.07 27.17
C MET A 1 -11.84 14.49 25.93
N ARG A 2 -10.56 14.10 25.78
CA ARG A 2 -9.93 14.17 24.45
C ARG A 2 -10.46 12.98 23.66
N ASP A 3 -10.81 13.19 22.39
CA ASP A 3 -11.21 12.10 21.52
C ASP A 3 -10.03 11.14 21.31
N ALA A 4 -10.33 9.86 21.08
CA ALA A 4 -9.31 8.85 20.87
C ALA A 4 -8.45 9.20 19.63
N ALA A 5 -7.13 9.00 19.74
CA ALA A 5 -6.21 9.38 18.68
C ALA A 5 -6.34 8.43 17.47
N ALA A 6 -6.21 8.98 16.26
CA ALA A 6 -6.11 8.18 15.04
C ALA A 6 -4.81 7.37 15.02
N LEU A 7 -4.76 6.30 14.20
CA LEU A 7 -3.58 5.48 13.99
C LEU A 7 -3.15 5.51 12.52
N VAL A 8 -1.88 5.77 12.23
CA VAL A 8 -1.28 5.56 10.92
C VAL A 8 -0.27 4.42 10.98
N VAL A 9 -0.49 3.38 10.17
CA VAL A 9 0.43 2.25 10.02
C VAL A 9 1.37 2.53 8.85
N VAL A 10 2.68 2.49 9.08
CA VAL A 10 3.69 2.94 8.12
C VAL A 10 4.66 1.80 7.80
N LEU A 11 4.59 1.28 6.57
CA LEU A 11 5.35 0.12 6.12
C LEU A 11 6.57 0.53 5.27
N HIS A 12 7.76 0.15 5.73
CA HIS A 12 9.02 0.45 5.06
C HIS A 12 9.26 -0.39 3.79
N GLY A 13 10.18 0.05 2.93
CA GLY A 13 10.62 -0.70 1.75
C GLY A 13 11.68 -1.76 2.07
N CYS A 14 12.03 -2.57 1.07
CA CYS A 14 13.14 -3.53 1.17
C CYS A 14 14.44 -2.86 1.61
N THR A 15 15.26 -3.58 2.36
CA THR A 15 16.57 -3.20 2.94
C THR A 15 16.54 -2.06 3.97
N GLN A 16 15.39 -1.43 4.17
CA GLN A 16 15.14 -0.47 5.24
C GLN A 16 14.69 -1.19 6.53
N ASN A 17 14.57 -0.43 7.60
CA ASN A 17 13.94 -0.82 8.86
C ASN A 17 13.02 0.31 9.34
N ALA A 18 12.17 0.04 10.32
CA ALA A 18 11.20 0.96 10.92
C ALA A 18 11.83 2.29 11.34
N ALA A 19 12.89 2.24 12.16
CA ALA A 19 13.53 3.44 12.71
C ALA A 19 14.17 4.33 11.64
N GLY A 20 14.86 3.73 10.66
CA GLY A 20 15.45 4.46 9.54
C GLY A 20 14.41 5.01 8.57
N TYR A 21 13.26 4.32 8.42
CA TYR A 21 12.17 4.80 7.58
C TYR A 21 11.38 5.92 8.25
N ASP A 22 11.13 5.88 9.57
CA ASP A 22 10.56 7.00 10.33
C ASP A 22 11.38 8.27 10.15
N HIS A 23 12.68 8.19 10.48
CA HIS A 23 13.61 9.32 10.37
C HIS A 23 13.66 9.93 8.96
N GLY A 24 13.54 9.11 7.91
CA GLY A 24 13.52 9.56 6.51
C GLY A 24 12.15 9.97 5.97
N SER A 25 11.04 9.74 6.70
CA SER A 25 9.67 10.00 6.23
C SER A 25 8.95 11.10 7.01
N GLY A 26 9.37 11.39 8.25
CA GLY A 26 8.79 12.44 9.08
C GLY A 26 7.44 12.10 9.72
N TRP A 27 7.01 10.83 9.66
CA TRP A 27 5.71 10.43 10.21
C TRP A 27 5.60 10.64 11.72
N SER A 28 6.63 10.34 12.52
CA SER A 28 6.61 10.63 13.97
C SER A 28 6.59 12.13 14.27
N GLN A 29 7.20 12.98 13.43
CA GLN A 29 7.11 14.43 13.59
C GLN A 29 5.68 14.91 13.35
N LEU A 30 5.11 14.55 12.20
CA LEU A 30 3.74 14.93 11.83
C LEU A 30 2.71 14.43 12.86
N ALA A 31 2.94 13.24 13.42
CA ALA A 31 2.11 12.66 14.49
C ALA A 31 2.14 13.47 15.79
N ALA A 32 3.31 14.00 16.17
CA ALA A 32 3.47 14.87 17.33
C ALA A 32 2.84 16.25 17.11
N GLU A 33 2.85 16.76 15.88
CA GLU A 33 2.25 18.04 15.49
C GLU A 33 0.71 17.96 15.41
N GLU A 34 0.16 16.90 14.80
CA GLU A 34 -1.27 16.74 14.50
C GLU A 34 -2.04 15.85 15.50
N GLY A 35 -1.36 15.23 16.46
CA GLY A 35 -1.99 14.49 17.56
C GLY A 35 -2.54 13.10 17.20
N PHE A 36 -1.86 12.36 16.31
CA PHE A 36 -2.18 10.96 16.01
C PHE A 36 -1.04 10.02 16.45
N ALA A 37 -1.30 8.71 16.45
CA ALA A 37 -0.31 7.67 16.76
C ALA A 37 0.24 7.04 15.47
N VAL A 38 1.50 6.59 15.50
CA VAL A 38 2.12 5.86 14.38
C VAL A 38 2.57 4.48 14.82
N LEU A 39 2.31 3.48 13.98
CA LEU A 39 2.83 2.13 14.12
C LEU A 39 3.75 1.84 12.93
N PHE A 40 4.99 1.46 13.21
CA PHE A 40 5.96 1.00 12.21
C PHE A 40 6.23 -0.51 12.41
N PRO A 41 5.57 -1.40 11.66
CA PRO A 41 5.94 -2.82 11.64
C PRO A 41 7.37 -3.01 11.12
N GLU A 42 8.17 -3.78 11.85
CA GLU A 42 9.57 -4.09 11.52
C GLU A 42 9.67 -5.48 10.85
N GLN A 43 10.39 -5.56 9.73
CA GLN A 43 10.74 -6.83 9.11
C GLN A 43 11.95 -7.51 9.77
N GLN A 44 12.03 -8.83 9.64
CA GLN A 44 13.15 -9.60 10.19
C GLN A 44 13.87 -10.37 9.09
N ARG A 45 15.20 -10.44 9.16
CA ARG A 45 16.02 -11.17 8.17
C ARG A 45 15.70 -12.66 8.08
N ALA A 46 15.12 -13.24 9.14
CA ALA A 46 14.60 -14.60 9.18
C ALA A 46 13.38 -14.80 8.27
N ASN A 47 12.52 -13.78 8.13
CA ASN A 47 11.33 -13.81 7.26
C ASN A 47 11.69 -13.45 5.82
N ASN A 48 12.60 -12.50 5.64
CA ASN A 48 13.15 -12.14 4.33
C ASN A 48 14.57 -11.57 4.48
N PRO A 49 15.62 -12.18 3.88
CA PRO A 49 16.99 -11.70 4.00
C PRO A 49 17.20 -10.25 3.53
N ASN A 50 16.35 -9.76 2.62
CA ASN A 50 16.36 -8.39 2.11
C ASN A 50 15.47 -7.43 2.91
N LEU A 51 14.89 -7.83 4.06
CA LEU A 51 13.93 -7.03 4.85
C LEU A 51 12.73 -6.54 4.03
N CYS A 52 12.36 -7.26 2.97
CA CYS A 52 11.14 -7.00 2.22
C CYS A 52 9.94 -7.65 2.93
N PHE A 53 8.82 -6.95 3.02
CA PHE A 53 7.53 -7.60 3.24
C PHE A 53 7.23 -8.58 2.09
N ASN A 54 6.77 -9.77 2.42
CA ASN A 54 6.52 -10.88 1.51
C ASN A 54 5.14 -10.79 0.82
N TRP A 55 4.84 -9.61 0.25
CA TRP A 55 3.56 -9.18 -0.35
C TRP A 55 2.99 -10.06 -1.50
N PHE A 56 3.71 -11.12 -1.91
CA PHE A 56 3.34 -12.03 -2.99
C PHE A 56 3.20 -13.49 -2.55
N MET A 57 3.65 -13.87 -1.35
CA MET A 57 3.60 -15.27 -0.92
C MET A 57 2.21 -15.59 -0.34
N PRO A 58 1.46 -16.58 -0.86
CA PRO A 58 0.09 -16.83 -0.41
C PRO A 58 -0.07 -17.09 1.08
N GLY A 59 0.92 -17.70 1.73
CA GLY A 59 0.92 -17.89 3.20
C GLY A 59 1.08 -16.60 4.00
N GLU A 60 1.75 -15.59 3.44
CA GLU A 60 2.06 -14.33 4.11
C GLU A 60 1.00 -13.25 3.93
N VAL A 61 0.22 -13.34 2.85
CA VAL A 61 -0.78 -12.32 2.46
C VAL A 61 -2.22 -12.77 2.68
N LYS A 62 -2.45 -14.04 2.99
CA LYS A 62 -3.79 -14.55 3.28
C LYS A 62 -4.28 -13.97 4.61
N ARG A 63 -5.54 -13.54 4.62
CA ARG A 63 -6.24 -13.13 5.84
C ARG A 63 -6.10 -14.21 6.93
N ASP A 64 -5.80 -13.77 8.14
CA ASP A 64 -5.61 -14.58 9.34
C ASP A 64 -4.45 -15.59 9.23
N SER A 65 -3.42 -15.25 8.42
CA SER A 65 -2.14 -15.95 8.31
C SER A 65 -0.96 -14.99 8.10
N GLY A 66 0.25 -15.47 8.43
CA GLY A 66 1.55 -14.85 8.12
C GLY A 66 1.70 -13.36 8.44
N GLU A 67 2.54 -12.67 7.67
CA GLU A 67 2.84 -11.24 7.83
C GLU A 67 1.60 -10.35 7.90
N ALA A 68 0.59 -10.58 7.05
CA ALA A 68 -0.64 -9.79 7.05
C ALA A 68 -1.40 -9.90 8.38
N HIS A 69 -1.44 -11.09 8.99
CA HIS A 69 -2.00 -11.25 10.33
C HIS A 69 -1.11 -10.67 11.42
N SER A 70 0.22 -10.77 11.31
CA SER A 70 1.15 -10.10 12.24
C SER A 70 0.91 -8.60 12.30
N VAL A 71 0.77 -7.92 11.14
CA VAL A 71 0.44 -6.49 11.10
C VAL A 71 -0.93 -6.22 11.71
N ARG A 72 -1.96 -7.05 11.43
CA ARG A 72 -3.29 -6.91 12.05
C ARG A 72 -3.25 -7.04 13.58
N GLN A 73 -2.42 -7.93 14.11
CA GLN A 73 -2.23 -8.11 15.55
C GLN A 73 -1.50 -6.91 16.19
N MET A 74 -0.43 -6.40 15.56
CA MET A 74 0.25 -5.18 16.02
C MET A 74 -0.71 -3.98 16.10
N ILE A 75 -1.61 -3.83 15.11
CA ILE A 75 -2.67 -2.82 15.12
C ILE A 75 -3.58 -2.98 16.35
N GLU A 76 -4.06 -4.20 16.64
CA GLU A 76 -4.94 -4.42 17.81
C GLU A 76 -4.23 -4.10 19.13
N VAL A 77 -2.97 -4.53 19.27
CA VAL A 77 -2.17 -4.26 20.47
C VAL A 77 -1.99 -2.75 20.66
N ALA A 78 -1.65 -2.01 19.59
CA ALA A 78 -1.53 -0.55 19.65
C ALA A 78 -2.84 0.13 20.07
N ILE A 79 -3.98 -0.30 19.51
CA ILE A 79 -5.30 0.21 19.86
C ILE A 79 -5.63 -0.02 21.34
N VAL A 80 -5.44 -1.25 21.83
CA VAL A 80 -5.78 -1.64 23.20
C VAL A 80 -4.85 -0.96 24.22
N VAL A 81 -3.56 -0.90 23.95
CA VAL A 81 -2.56 -0.33 24.88
C VAL A 81 -2.64 1.19 24.96
N HIS A 82 -2.94 1.88 23.85
CA HIS A 82 -2.92 3.34 23.78
C HIS A 82 -4.31 3.99 23.70
N GLY A 83 -5.39 3.21 23.69
CA GLY A 83 -6.77 3.72 23.64
C GLY A 83 -7.09 4.45 22.32
N LEU A 84 -6.61 3.92 21.21
CA LEU A 84 -6.73 4.55 19.88
C LEU A 84 -8.13 4.34 19.27
N ASP A 85 -8.50 5.24 18.37
CA ASP A 85 -9.78 5.20 17.68
C ASP A 85 -9.78 4.09 16.61
N ARG A 86 -10.69 3.11 16.77
CA ARG A 86 -10.86 1.99 15.84
C ARG A 86 -11.43 2.40 14.48
N GLU A 87 -12.12 3.52 14.38
CA GLU A 87 -12.70 4.02 13.13
C GLU A 87 -11.71 4.91 12.33
N ARG A 88 -10.61 5.34 12.96
CA ARG A 88 -9.61 6.25 12.37
C ARG A 88 -8.23 5.60 12.22
N ILE A 89 -8.21 4.40 11.66
CA ILE A 89 -6.97 3.68 11.30
C ILE A 89 -6.69 3.87 9.81
N PHE A 90 -5.46 4.24 9.48
CA PHE A 90 -4.97 4.43 8.12
C PHE A 90 -3.69 3.64 7.89
N ILE A 91 -3.38 3.31 6.63
CA ILE A 91 -2.16 2.56 6.30
C ILE A 91 -1.44 3.14 5.08
N THR A 92 -0.12 3.18 5.13
CA THR A 92 0.74 3.63 4.05
C THR A 92 2.00 2.79 3.95
N GLY A 93 2.64 2.78 2.78
CA GLY A 93 3.95 2.17 2.64
C GLY A 93 4.63 2.44 1.31
N LEU A 94 5.95 2.21 1.30
CA LEU A 94 6.82 2.39 0.14
C LEU A 94 7.28 1.05 -0.44
N SER A 95 7.26 0.91 -1.77
CA SER A 95 7.79 -0.27 -2.49
C SER A 95 7.14 -1.58 -1.99
N ALA A 96 7.92 -2.52 -1.43
CA ALA A 96 7.39 -3.74 -0.80
C ALA A 96 6.40 -3.44 0.35
N GLY A 97 6.66 -2.41 1.16
CA GLY A 97 5.72 -1.92 2.17
C GLY A 97 4.45 -1.32 1.56
N GLY A 98 4.54 -0.69 0.39
CA GLY A 98 3.37 -0.20 -0.37
C GLY A 98 2.53 -1.35 -0.97
N ALA A 99 3.19 -2.41 -1.43
CA ALA A 99 2.52 -3.64 -1.85
C ALA A 99 1.84 -4.35 -0.65
N MET A 100 2.49 -4.38 0.52
CA MET A 100 1.90 -4.91 1.75
C MET A 100 0.77 -4.02 2.30
N ALA A 101 0.83 -2.70 2.16
CA ALA A 101 -0.30 -1.83 2.46
C ALA A 101 -1.54 -2.20 1.61
N ASN A 102 -1.33 -2.55 0.34
CA ASN A 102 -2.39 -3.03 -0.55
C ASN A 102 -2.90 -4.42 -0.14
N VAL A 103 -2.03 -5.32 0.34
CA VAL A 103 -2.45 -6.60 0.96
C VAL A 103 -3.35 -6.36 2.16
N MET A 104 -2.99 -5.44 3.06
CA MET A 104 -3.78 -5.14 4.25
C MET A 104 -5.15 -4.53 3.89
N LEU A 105 -5.18 -3.60 2.93
CA LEU A 105 -6.43 -3.01 2.40
C LEU A 105 -7.32 -4.04 1.68
N ALA A 106 -6.76 -5.13 1.16
CA ALA A 106 -7.50 -6.23 0.52
C ALA A 106 -7.98 -7.30 1.52
N ALA A 107 -7.14 -7.70 2.47
CA ALA A 107 -7.39 -8.76 3.43
C ALA A 107 -8.23 -8.31 4.63
N TYR A 108 -8.06 -7.05 5.08
CA TYR A 108 -8.75 -6.45 6.22
C TYR A 108 -9.34 -5.06 5.88
N PRO A 109 -10.12 -4.90 4.79
CA PRO A 109 -10.69 -3.61 4.40
C PRO A 109 -11.53 -2.95 5.49
N GLU A 110 -12.17 -3.74 6.36
CA GLU A 110 -13.01 -3.27 7.46
C GLU A 110 -12.22 -2.61 8.61
N VAL A 111 -10.89 -2.70 8.61
CA VAL A 111 -10.01 -2.10 9.63
C VAL A 111 -9.63 -0.66 9.29
N PHE A 112 -9.67 -0.27 8.01
CA PHE A 112 -9.05 0.98 7.56
C PHE A 112 -10.09 2.00 7.08
N GLY A 113 -9.97 3.26 7.54
CA GLY A 113 -10.68 4.40 6.94
C GLY A 113 -10.09 4.79 5.57
N GLY A 114 -8.83 4.45 5.32
CA GLY A 114 -8.17 4.61 4.03
C GLY A 114 -6.70 4.22 4.04
N GLY A 115 -6.04 4.34 2.89
CA GLY A 115 -4.60 4.12 2.80
C GLY A 115 -3.92 4.67 1.55
N ALA A 116 -2.60 4.71 1.58
CA ALA A 116 -1.74 5.20 0.51
C ALA A 116 -0.71 4.16 0.04
N ILE A 117 -0.64 3.92 -1.26
CA ILE A 117 0.27 2.93 -1.87
C ILE A 117 1.32 3.68 -2.69
N ILE A 118 2.55 3.74 -2.17
CA ILE A 118 3.67 4.47 -2.79
C ILE A 118 4.64 3.48 -3.43
N ALA A 119 4.82 3.55 -4.75
CA ALA A 119 5.67 2.64 -5.53
C ALA A 119 5.39 1.13 -5.31
N GLY A 120 4.20 0.78 -4.81
CA GLY A 120 3.77 -0.59 -4.52
C GLY A 120 3.16 -1.31 -5.72
N LEU A 121 2.77 -2.57 -5.52
CA LEU A 121 2.13 -3.41 -6.54
C LEU A 121 0.68 -3.74 -6.18
N ALA A 122 -0.08 -4.22 -7.16
CA ALA A 122 -1.46 -4.66 -6.96
C ALA A 122 -1.53 -5.94 -6.10
N TYR A 123 -2.46 -6.01 -5.15
CA TYR A 123 -2.77 -7.24 -4.43
C TYR A 123 -3.04 -8.40 -5.40
N GLY A 124 -2.48 -9.58 -5.11
CA GLY A 124 -2.63 -10.77 -5.94
C GLY A 124 -1.98 -10.65 -7.33
N SER A 125 -1.11 -9.67 -7.59
CA SER A 125 -0.42 -9.54 -8.89
C SER A 125 0.66 -10.60 -9.13
N ALA A 126 1.17 -11.24 -8.07
CA ALA A 126 2.10 -12.36 -8.07
C ALA A 126 1.72 -13.35 -6.97
N SER A 127 2.15 -14.60 -7.12
CA SER A 127 1.99 -15.70 -6.16
C SER A 127 3.30 -16.45 -5.86
N THR A 128 4.37 -16.13 -6.59
CA THR A 128 5.68 -16.80 -6.50
C THR A 128 6.82 -15.79 -6.66
N ILE A 129 8.04 -16.15 -6.27
CA ILE A 129 9.24 -15.30 -6.40
C ILE A 129 9.51 -14.88 -7.86
N PRO A 130 9.49 -15.77 -8.88
CA PRO A 130 9.70 -15.37 -10.26
C PRO A 130 8.63 -14.39 -10.77
N GLU A 131 7.35 -14.62 -10.44
CA GLU A 131 6.27 -13.69 -10.78
C GLU A 131 6.48 -12.33 -10.13
N ALA A 132 6.89 -12.28 -8.85
CA ALA A 132 7.15 -11.01 -8.16
C ALA A 132 8.23 -10.19 -8.88
N PHE A 133 9.32 -10.82 -9.31
CA PHE A 133 10.35 -10.18 -10.12
C PHE A 133 9.87 -9.76 -11.51
N ASP A 134 8.98 -10.52 -12.16
CA ASP A 134 8.33 -10.10 -13.39
C ASP A 134 7.46 -8.84 -13.17
N ARG A 135 6.60 -8.84 -12.14
CA ARG A 135 5.71 -7.70 -11.85
C ARG A 135 6.49 -6.44 -11.47
N MET A 136 7.56 -6.55 -10.69
CA MET A 136 8.45 -5.43 -10.37
C MET A 136 9.11 -4.84 -11.62
N ARG A 137 9.40 -5.66 -12.64
CA ARG A 137 9.90 -5.21 -13.95
C ARG A 137 8.80 -4.76 -14.91
N GLY A 138 7.53 -4.70 -14.48
CA GLY A 138 6.39 -4.31 -15.30
C GLY A 138 5.94 -5.36 -16.34
N TYR A 139 6.30 -6.63 -16.14
CA TYR A 139 6.00 -7.73 -17.07
C TYR A 139 4.86 -8.64 -16.58
N SER A 140 4.21 -9.30 -17.53
CA SER A 140 3.31 -10.44 -17.32
C SER A 140 2.12 -10.20 -16.38
N SER A 141 1.73 -8.94 -16.14
CA SER A 141 0.71 -8.57 -15.14
C SER A 141 -0.64 -9.26 -15.40
N PRO A 142 -1.36 -9.74 -14.35
CA PRO A 142 -2.62 -10.44 -14.55
C PRO A 142 -3.70 -9.51 -15.13
N SER A 143 -4.72 -10.11 -15.75
CA SER A 143 -5.86 -9.33 -16.27
C SER A 143 -6.57 -8.58 -15.14
N LYS A 144 -7.17 -7.43 -15.46
CA LYS A 144 -7.99 -6.66 -14.51
C LYS A 144 -9.10 -7.53 -13.87
N GLN A 145 -9.71 -8.41 -14.64
CA GLN A 145 -10.76 -9.31 -14.17
C GLN A 145 -10.22 -10.31 -13.13
N GLU A 146 -9.02 -10.84 -13.35
CA GLU A 146 -8.36 -11.76 -12.43
C GLU A 146 -7.93 -11.06 -11.13
N LEU A 147 -7.37 -9.85 -11.21
CA LEU A 147 -7.07 -9.04 -10.02
C LEU A 147 -8.34 -8.70 -9.22
N GLN A 148 -9.44 -8.34 -9.90
CA GLN A 148 -10.73 -8.08 -9.27
C GLN A 148 -11.35 -9.35 -8.65
N ARG A 149 -11.11 -10.53 -9.23
CA ARG A 149 -11.52 -11.82 -8.65
C ARG A 149 -10.74 -12.09 -7.36
N ARG A 150 -9.40 -12.03 -7.41
CA ARG A 150 -8.52 -12.20 -6.25
C ARG A 150 -8.85 -11.22 -5.12
N LEU A 151 -9.13 -9.96 -5.43
CA LEU A 151 -9.54 -8.95 -4.44
C LEU A 151 -10.85 -9.31 -3.72
N ARG A 152 -11.86 -9.82 -4.43
CA ARG A 152 -13.12 -10.28 -3.82
C ARG A 152 -12.97 -11.56 -2.99
N GLU A 153 -11.94 -12.34 -3.24
CA GLU A 153 -11.62 -13.56 -2.49
C GLU A 153 -10.74 -13.30 -1.25
N ALA A 154 -10.15 -12.10 -1.15
CA ALA A 154 -9.22 -11.73 -0.07
C ALA A 154 -9.90 -11.55 1.30
N SER A 155 -11.17 -11.13 1.30
CA SER A 155 -11.94 -10.84 2.52
C SER A 155 -13.44 -11.13 2.29
N PRO A 156 -14.19 -11.61 3.30
CA PRO A 156 -15.64 -11.74 3.23
C PRO A 156 -16.40 -10.39 3.31
N HIS A 157 -15.68 -9.25 3.34
CA HIS A 157 -16.25 -7.91 3.51
C HIS A 157 -17.30 -7.54 2.46
N LYS A 158 -18.43 -7.02 2.93
CA LYS A 158 -19.56 -6.57 2.10
C LYS A 158 -19.90 -5.08 2.29
N GLY A 159 -19.14 -4.39 3.15
CA GLY A 159 -19.38 -2.97 3.46
C GLY A 159 -18.70 -2.02 2.48
N VAL A 160 -18.61 -0.75 2.89
CA VAL A 160 -17.83 0.28 2.18
C VAL A 160 -16.35 -0.10 2.21
N TRP A 161 -15.66 0.03 1.09
CA TRP A 161 -14.22 -0.21 0.99
C TRP A 161 -13.41 1.03 1.38
N PRO A 162 -12.21 0.86 1.96
CA PRO A 162 -11.34 1.98 2.32
C PRO A 162 -11.02 2.87 1.11
N LYS A 163 -10.88 4.18 1.35
CA LYS A 163 -10.40 5.12 0.33
C LYS A 163 -8.92 4.89 0.07
N ILE A 164 -8.51 4.81 -1.19
CA ILE A 164 -7.12 4.47 -1.57
C ILE A 164 -6.51 5.60 -2.37
N SER A 165 -5.30 6.02 -2.01
CA SER A 165 -4.48 6.91 -2.82
C SER A 165 -3.27 6.16 -3.41
N ILE A 166 -3.06 6.22 -4.71
CA ILE A 166 -1.95 5.50 -5.37
C ILE A 166 -0.94 6.51 -5.93
N TRP A 167 0.34 6.28 -5.61
CA TRP A 167 1.46 7.16 -5.92
C TRP A 167 2.54 6.38 -6.66
N GLN A 168 2.79 6.70 -7.93
CA GLN A 168 3.71 5.97 -8.79
C GLN A 168 4.65 6.92 -9.56
N GLY A 169 5.88 6.44 -9.81
CA GLY A 169 6.87 7.15 -10.61
C GLY A 169 6.58 7.02 -12.11
N SER A 170 6.80 8.09 -12.86
CA SER A 170 6.48 8.18 -14.29
C SER A 170 7.64 7.82 -15.25
N SER A 171 8.86 7.60 -14.74
CA SER A 171 10.08 7.57 -15.56
C SER A 171 10.80 6.22 -15.62
N THR A 172 11.35 5.92 -16.80
CA THR A 172 11.92 4.62 -17.19
C THR A 172 13.38 4.42 -16.70
N THR A 173 13.59 4.25 -15.40
CA THR A 173 14.82 3.60 -14.88
C THR A 173 14.54 2.14 -14.52
N ARG A 174 15.56 1.27 -14.66
CA ARG A 174 15.40 -0.20 -14.76
C ARG A 174 14.65 -0.91 -13.61
N SER A 175 14.46 -0.26 -12.46
CA SER A 175 13.73 -0.81 -11.32
C SER A 175 12.22 -0.59 -11.34
N CYS A 176 11.73 0.37 -12.14
CA CYS A 176 10.33 0.79 -12.14
C CYS A 176 9.86 1.04 -13.58
N ARG A 177 9.60 -0.02 -14.36
CA ARG A 177 8.77 0.16 -15.56
C ARG A 177 7.33 0.43 -15.10
N PRO A 178 6.63 1.46 -15.61
CA PRO A 178 5.23 1.64 -15.30
C PRO A 178 4.44 0.47 -15.88
N THR A 179 3.95 -0.42 -15.00
CA THR A 179 2.81 -1.27 -15.34
C THR A 179 1.68 -0.33 -15.72
N ARG A 180 1.29 -0.29 -16.99
CA ARG A 180 0.09 0.45 -17.39
C ARG A 180 -1.09 -0.26 -16.76
N ILE A 181 -1.64 0.30 -15.68
CA ILE A 181 -2.88 -0.18 -15.06
C ILE A 181 -4.02 0.57 -15.76
N PRO A 182 -4.83 -0.05 -16.64
CA PRO A 182 -5.68 0.66 -17.61
C PRO A 182 -7.08 1.00 -17.07
N PHE A 183 -7.64 2.09 -17.58
CA PHE A 183 -8.61 2.95 -16.88
C PHE A 183 -9.71 3.46 -17.87
N LEU A 184 -11.01 3.20 -17.62
CA LEU A 184 -12.16 4.14 -17.83
C LEU A 184 -13.33 3.79 -16.84
N PRO A 185 -14.26 4.72 -16.43
CA PRO A 185 -15.30 4.51 -15.40
C PRO A 185 -16.76 4.33 -15.92
N ASN A 186 -17.67 3.76 -15.10
CA ASN A 186 -19.12 3.99 -15.21
C ASN A 186 -19.99 3.58 -13.98
N GLY A 187 -20.66 4.57 -13.38
CA GLY A 187 -22.13 4.58 -13.30
C GLY A 187 -22.88 3.94 -12.12
N LYS A 188 -22.37 2.88 -11.45
CA LYS A 188 -23.11 2.22 -10.33
C LYS A 188 -22.19 1.66 -9.23
N GLY A 189 -21.40 2.50 -8.57
CA GLY A 189 -20.59 2.07 -7.41
C GLY A 189 -19.54 1.00 -7.71
N PHE A 190 -19.07 0.90 -8.96
CA PHE A 190 -18.09 -0.10 -9.41
C PHE A 190 -16.73 0.50 -9.73
N MET A 191 -15.65 -0.13 -9.25
CA MET A 191 -14.26 0.22 -9.56
C MET A 191 -13.93 0.09 -11.07
N THR A 192 -14.12 1.21 -11.74
CA THR A 192 -13.81 1.54 -13.13
C THR A 192 -13.33 3.00 -13.07
N TRP A 193 -12.23 3.41 -13.72
CA TRP A 193 -11.39 4.56 -13.30
C TRP A 193 -10.91 5.40 -14.50
N ALA A 194 -10.79 6.74 -14.52
CA ALA A 194 -10.58 7.51 -15.79
C ALA A 194 -9.11 7.73 -16.27
N SER A 195 -8.78 7.39 -17.53
CA SER A 195 -7.42 7.57 -18.11
C SER A 195 -7.20 8.97 -18.70
N ALA A 196 -6.07 9.61 -18.39
CA ALA A 196 -5.72 10.94 -18.89
C ALA A 196 -5.34 10.96 -20.39
N PRO A 197 -5.68 12.04 -21.12
CA PRO A 197 -5.23 12.25 -22.50
C PRO A 197 -3.71 12.54 -22.55
N PRO A 198 -3.04 12.31 -23.70
CA PRO A 198 -1.62 12.61 -23.84
C PRO A 198 -1.37 14.12 -23.88
N GLU A 199 -0.78 14.68 -22.82
CA GLU A 199 -0.24 16.04 -22.89
C GLU A 199 0.93 16.11 -23.89
N ARG A 200 1.00 17.23 -24.61
CA ARG A 200 2.09 17.51 -25.55
C ARG A 200 3.41 17.63 -24.79
N ASN A 201 4.29 16.65 -25.01
CA ASN A 201 5.75 16.72 -24.94
C ASN A 201 6.32 17.81 -23.99
N PRO A 202 6.44 17.55 -22.67
CA PRO A 202 7.01 18.51 -21.75
C PRO A 202 8.50 18.72 -22.04
N SER A 203 8.88 19.96 -22.33
CA SER A 203 10.28 20.38 -22.28
C SER A 203 10.83 20.23 -20.86
N MET A 204 12.11 19.86 -20.73
CA MET A 204 12.73 19.70 -19.42
C MET A 204 12.76 21.04 -18.65
N ASP A 205 12.14 21.12 -17.46
CA ASP A 205 12.56 22.13 -16.47
C ASP A 205 13.99 21.80 -16.02
N LYS A 206 14.82 22.84 -15.90
CA LYS A 206 16.28 22.78 -15.66
C LYS A 206 16.67 22.26 -14.26
N ARG A 207 15.77 21.57 -13.56
CA ARG A 207 15.91 21.15 -12.15
C ARG A 207 15.62 19.67 -11.89
N GLY A 208 15.35 18.87 -12.93
CA GLY A 208 15.43 17.40 -12.86
C GLY A 208 14.55 16.69 -11.83
N LYS A 209 13.44 17.30 -11.38
CA LYS A 209 12.53 16.68 -10.39
C LYS A 209 11.60 15.66 -11.07
N CYS A 210 11.45 14.49 -10.46
CA CYS A 210 10.50 13.47 -10.92
C CYS A 210 9.05 13.93 -10.68
N GLY A 211 8.23 13.88 -11.73
CA GLY A 211 6.78 14.09 -11.63
C GLY A 211 6.10 12.91 -10.95
N VAL A 212 5.28 13.23 -9.94
CA VAL A 212 4.56 12.26 -9.11
C VAL A 212 3.10 12.25 -9.52
N THR A 213 2.58 11.10 -9.96
CA THR A 213 1.14 10.95 -10.21
C THR A 213 0.45 10.49 -8.94
N SER A 214 -0.52 11.27 -8.48
CA SER A 214 -1.42 10.93 -7.38
C SER A 214 -2.82 10.70 -7.92
N THR A 215 -3.50 9.68 -7.42
CA THR A 215 -4.94 9.48 -7.65
C THR A 215 -5.57 9.06 -6.33
N ALA A 216 -6.39 9.95 -5.74
CA ALA A 216 -7.23 9.63 -4.60
C ALA A 216 -8.56 9.02 -5.08
N ILE A 217 -8.94 7.89 -4.51
CA ILE A 217 -10.19 7.17 -4.79
C ILE A 217 -11.10 7.37 -3.58
N GLY A 218 -12.21 8.08 -3.79
CA GLY A 218 -13.23 8.42 -2.79
C GLY A 218 -14.46 7.53 -2.83
#